data_AF-A0A2G6TYG6-F1
#
_entry.id   AF-A0A2G6TYG6-F1
#
_cell.length_a   1.000
_cell.length_b   1.000
_cell.length_c   1.000
_cell.angle_alpha   90.00
_cell.angle_beta   90.00
_cell.angle_gamma   90.00
#
_symmetry.space_group_name_H-M   'P 1'
#
loop_
_entity.id
_entity.type
_entity.pdbx_description
1 polymer ?
#
loop_
_entity_poly.entity_id
_entity_poly.type
_entity_poly.pdbx_seq_one_letter_code
_entity_poly.pdbx_strand_id
1 'polypeptide(L)'
;MNLRTLSLLITVALIALLAAFNWNTLAAPSVVSLGVTEVQAPLGVLMLALTCLLGVFFVAYVLWLQGSVLMEARRHAKEMQAQRDLADKAEASRFTELRTVLEDLHARDKEVLMARLDGLEAHLVQRAQESDNSTAAYVGQLEQQVRLYQQPGAGAPDYR
;
A
#
# COMPACT_ATOMS: atom_id res chain seq x y z
N MET A 1 -18.41 8.63 -28.48
CA MET A 1 -17.69 8.42 -29.77
C MET A 1 -16.70 9.55 -29.94
N ASN A 2 -15.43 9.25 -30.19
CA ASN A 2 -14.40 10.27 -30.36
C ASN A 2 -14.75 11.17 -31.55
N LEU A 3 -14.54 12.49 -31.44
CA LEU A 3 -14.86 13.47 -32.49
C LEU A 3 -14.30 13.06 -33.86
N ARG A 4 -13.12 12.41 -33.87
CA ARG A 4 -12.44 11.86 -35.05
C ARG A 4 -13.24 10.75 -35.75
N THR A 5 -13.91 9.88 -34.98
CA THR A 5 -14.74 8.80 -35.53
C THR A 5 -16.04 9.36 -36.10
N LEU A 6 -16.61 10.38 -35.44
CA LEU A 6 -17.81 11.06 -35.92
C LEU A 6 -17.54 11.80 -37.24
N SER A 7 -16.43 12.53 -37.34
CA SER A 7 -16.06 13.22 -38.59
C SER A 7 -15.85 12.25 -39.75
N LEU A 8 -15.19 11.10 -39.51
CA LEU A 8 -14.99 10.07 -40.53
C LEU A 8 -16.32 9.47 -41.01
N LEU A 9 -17.22 9.15 -40.08
CA LEU A 9 -18.53 8.59 -40.41
C LEU A 9 -19.37 9.56 -41.25
N ILE A 10 -19.34 10.85 -40.91
CA ILE A 10 -20.01 11.90 -41.70
C ILE A 10 -19.43 11.98 -43.11
N THR A 11 -18.09 11.94 -43.26
CA THR A 11 -17.45 11.95 -44.58
C THR A 11 -17.86 10.74 -45.42
N VAL A 12 -17.86 9.53 -44.85
CA VAL A 12 -18.29 8.31 -45.55
C VAL A 12 -19.76 8.41 -45.97
N ALA A 13 -20.63 8.90 -45.09
CA ALA A 13 -22.05 9.11 -45.39
C ALA A 13 -22.25 10.12 -46.52
N LEU A 14 -21.50 11.22 -46.54
CA LEU A 14 -21.54 12.21 -47.61
C LEU A 14 -21.09 11.61 -48.95
N ILE A 15 -20.01 10.83 -48.97
CA ILE A 15 -19.53 10.15 -50.18
C ILE A 15 -20.61 9.18 -50.70
N ALA A 16 -21.20 8.37 -49.82
CA ALA A 16 -22.23 7.41 -50.19
C ALA A 16 -23.49 8.10 -50.74
N LEU A 17 -23.93 9.20 -50.10
CA LEU A 17 -25.08 9.98 -50.55
C LEU A 17 -24.81 10.61 -51.92
N LEU A 18 -23.64 11.22 -52.11
CA LEU A 18 -23.26 11.82 -53.39
C LEU A 18 -23.18 10.76 -54.50
N ALA A 19 -22.64 9.58 -54.20
CA ALA A 19 -22.57 8.46 -55.14
C ALA A 19 -23.95 7.91 -55.51
N ALA A 20 -24.87 7.79 -54.55
CA ALA A 20 -26.23 7.34 -54.80
C ALA A 20 -27.01 8.34 -55.68
N PHE A 21 -26.92 9.64 -55.38
CA PHE A 21 -27.54 10.68 -56.20
C PHE A 21 -26.93 10.79 -57.61
N ASN A 22 -25.62 10.55 -57.75
CA ASN A 22 -24.91 10.66 -59.03
C ASN A 22 -24.64 9.29 -59.69
N TRP A 23 -25.43 8.27 -59.36
CA TRP A 23 -25.20 6.90 -59.84
C TRP A 23 -25.15 6.79 -61.36
N ASN A 24 -26.09 7.43 -62.06
CA ASN A 24 -26.15 7.39 -63.51
C ASN A 24 -24.90 7.98 -64.18
N THR A 25 -24.32 9.04 -63.59
CA THR A 25 -23.09 9.66 -64.07
C THR A 25 -21.87 8.78 -63.79
N LEU A 26 -21.82 8.12 -62.63
CA LEU A 26 -20.72 7.23 -62.26
C LEU A 26 -20.70 5.93 -63.07
N ALA A 27 -21.89 5.43 -63.43
CA ALA A 27 -22.09 4.21 -64.22
C ALA A 27 -21.99 4.45 -65.74
N ALA A 28 -21.80 5.70 -66.18
CA ALA A 28 -21.62 6.03 -67.59
C ALA A 28 -20.35 5.36 -68.14
N PRO A 29 -20.42 4.64 -69.28
CA PRO A 29 -19.24 4.04 -69.89
C PRO A 29 -18.23 5.11 -70.32
N SER A 30 -16.98 4.98 -69.89
CA SER A 30 -15.87 5.81 -70.39
C SER A 30 -14.73 4.95 -70.88
N VAL A 31 -13.91 5.49 -71.79
CA VAL A 31 -12.64 4.85 -72.15
C VAL A 31 -11.67 5.04 -71.00
N VAL A 32 -11.21 3.95 -70.40
CA VAL A 32 -10.26 3.96 -69.28
C VAL A 32 -8.95 3.36 -69.75
N SER A 33 -7.88 4.14 -69.67
CA SER A 33 -6.52 3.64 -69.93
C SER A 33 -5.96 3.03 -68.65
N LEU A 34 -5.60 1.74 -68.69
CA LEU A 34 -4.89 1.03 -67.62
C LEU A 34 -3.35 1.18 -67.76
N GLY A 35 -2.88 2.14 -68.57
CA GLY A 35 -1.47 2.39 -68.85
C GLY A 35 -0.85 1.49 -69.92
N VAL A 36 -1.39 0.28 -70.13
CA VAL A 36 -0.94 -0.66 -71.19
C VAL A 36 -2.04 -0.97 -72.20
N THR A 37 -3.30 -0.90 -71.77
CA THR A 37 -4.49 -1.19 -72.60
C THR A 37 -5.60 -0.22 -72.26
N GLU A 38 -6.46 0.07 -73.25
CA GLU A 38 -7.68 0.84 -73.07
C GLU A 38 -8.88 -0.10 -72.98
N VAL A 39 -9.68 0.05 -71.92
CA VAL A 39 -10.87 -0.75 -71.69
C VAL A 39 -12.05 0.19 -71.49
N GLN A 40 -13.20 -0.15 -72.07
CA GLN A 40 -14.41 0.62 -71.90
C GLN A 40 -15.11 0.15 -70.61
N ALA A 41 -15.02 0.97 -69.57
CA ALA A 41 -15.56 0.66 -68.25
C ALA A 41 -16.07 1.93 -67.56
N PRO A 42 -17.08 1.84 -66.68
CA PRO A 42 -17.49 2.98 -65.88
C PRO A 42 -16.41 3.37 -64.85
N LEU A 43 -15.59 4.36 -65.18
CA LEU A 43 -14.48 4.81 -64.32
C LEU A 43 -14.97 5.21 -62.91
N GLY A 44 -16.15 5.83 -62.82
CA GLY A 44 -16.72 6.27 -61.56
C GLY A 44 -17.00 5.12 -60.59
N VAL A 45 -17.61 4.05 -61.09
CA VAL A 45 -17.85 2.83 -60.30
C VAL A 45 -16.53 2.16 -59.90
N LEU A 46 -15.55 2.12 -60.80
CA LEU A 46 -14.24 1.52 -60.51
C LEU A 46 -13.48 2.28 -59.41
N MET A 47 -13.46 3.62 -59.48
CA MET A 47 -12.87 4.47 -58.45
C MET A 47 -13.60 4.35 -57.11
N LEU A 48 -14.93 4.27 -57.11
CA LEU A 48 -15.73 4.08 -55.90
C LEU A 48 -15.44 2.71 -55.25
N ALA A 49 -15.35 1.65 -56.05
CA ALA A 49 -15.02 0.30 -55.59
C ALA A 49 -13.63 0.24 -54.96
N LEU A 50 -12.61 0.82 -55.62
CA LEU A 50 -11.25 0.94 -55.07
C LEU A 50 -11.22 1.75 -53.77
N THR A 51 -11.96 2.84 -53.71
CA THR A 51 -12.08 3.67 -52.49
C THR A 51 -12.70 2.88 -51.34
N CYS A 52 -13.77 2.11 -51.61
CA CYS A 52 -14.42 1.27 -50.62
C CYS A 52 -13.48 0.17 -50.11
N LEU A 53 -12.76 -0.51 -51.02
CA LEU A 53 -11.76 -1.52 -50.68
C LEU A 53 -10.65 -0.94 -49.80
N LEU A 54 -10.11 0.22 -50.16
CA LEU A 54 -9.09 0.90 -49.36
C LEU A 54 -9.64 1.29 -47.98
N GLY A 55 -10.89 1.76 -47.91
CA GLY A 55 -11.57 2.08 -46.66
C GLY A 55 -11.68 0.86 -45.73
N VAL A 56 -12.09 -0.30 -46.26
CA VAL A 56 -12.15 -1.56 -45.50
C VAL A 56 -10.77 -1.95 -44.99
N PHE A 57 -9.75 -1.90 -45.84
CA PHE A 57 -8.37 -2.21 -45.45
C PHE A 57 -7.85 -1.26 -44.37
N PHE A 58 -8.16 0.04 -44.48
CA PHE A 58 -7.81 1.04 -43.49
C PHE A 58 -8.47 0.76 -42.15
N VAL A 59 -9.76 0.44 -42.12
CA VAL A 59 -10.47 0.06 -40.88
C VAL A 59 -9.86 -1.21 -40.27
N ALA A 60 -9.59 -2.24 -41.08
CA ALA A 60 -8.96 -3.47 -40.61
C ALA A 60 -7.56 -3.20 -40.02
N TYR A 61 -6.76 -2.36 -40.69
CA TYR A 61 -5.45 -1.94 -40.22
C TYR A 61 -5.52 -1.18 -38.89
N VAL A 62 -6.46 -0.24 -38.78
CA VAL A 62 -6.69 0.52 -37.53
C VAL A 62 -7.17 -0.39 -36.41
N LEU A 63 -8.06 -1.34 -36.67
CA LEU A 63 -8.51 -2.32 -35.67
C LEU A 63 -7.35 -3.22 -35.21
N TRP A 64 -6.49 -3.64 -36.13
CA TRP A 64 -5.29 -4.40 -35.81
C TRP A 64 -4.33 -3.58 -34.92
N LEU A 65 -4.11 -2.30 -35.25
CA LEU A 65 -3.26 -1.39 -34.49
C LEU A 65 -3.85 -1.02 -33.11
N GLN A 66 -5.15 -0.79 -33.02
CA GLN A 66 -5.81 -0.57 -31.72
C GLN A 66 -5.78 -1.83 -30.84
N GLY A 67 -5.82 -3.01 -31.46
CA GLY A 67 -5.66 -4.30 -30.78
C GLY A 67 -4.30 -4.44 -30.09
N SER A 68 -3.21 -4.01 -30.73
CA SER A 68 -1.87 -4.06 -30.13
C SER A 68 -1.74 -3.12 -28.93
N VAL A 69 -2.27 -1.89 -29.05
CA VAL A 69 -2.24 -0.88 -27.98
C VAL A 69 -3.05 -1.33 -26.75
N LEU A 70 -4.20 -1.98 -26.96
CA LEU A 70 -5.03 -2.47 -25.85
C LEU A 70 -4.41 -3.70 -25.15
N MET A 71 -3.69 -4.53 -25.90
CA MET A 71 -2.92 -5.66 -25.35
C MET A 71 -1.70 -5.18 -24.55
N GLU A 72 -0.97 -4.17 -25.02
CA GLU A 72 0.14 -3.56 -24.29
C GLU A 72 -0.32 -2.86 -23.00
N ALA A 73 -1.45 -2.16 -23.03
CA ALA A 73 -2.03 -1.57 -21.82
C ALA A 73 -2.40 -2.62 -20.76
N ARG A 74 -2.95 -3.77 -21.18
CA ARG A 74 -3.22 -4.89 -20.25
C ARG A 74 -1.96 -5.52 -19.70
N ARG A 75 -0.89 -5.59 -20.51
CA ARG A 75 0.40 -6.13 -20.09
C ARG A 75 1.04 -5.25 -19.01
N HIS A 76 1.05 -3.93 -19.19
CA HIS A 76 1.58 -3.00 -18.18
C HIS A 76 0.74 -2.96 -16.90
N ALA A 77 -0.59 -3.08 -16.99
CA ALA A 77 -1.44 -3.20 -15.81
C ALA A 77 -1.12 -4.47 -15.00
N LYS A 78 -0.84 -5.57 -15.69
CA LYS A 78 -0.47 -6.85 -15.06
C LYS A 78 0.91 -6.80 -14.41
N GLU A 79 1.88 -6.13 -15.04
CA GLU A 79 3.21 -5.90 -14.48
C GLU A 79 3.16 -5.00 -13.23
N MET A 80 2.37 -3.93 -13.24
CA MET A 80 2.16 -3.06 -12.06
C MET A 80 1.43 -3.78 -10.92
N GLN A 81 0.49 -4.67 -11.23
CA GLN A 81 -0.22 -5.46 -10.22
C GLN A 81 0.71 -6.49 -9.57
N ALA A 82 1.57 -7.15 -10.35
CA ALA A 82 2.57 -8.07 -9.81
C ALA A 82 3.60 -7.35 -8.91
N GLN A 83 4.00 -6.12 -9.26
CA GLN A 83 4.87 -5.31 -8.41
C GLN A 83 4.19 -4.86 -7.10
N ARG A 84 2.90 -4.51 -7.14
CA ARG A 84 2.12 -4.22 -5.92
C ARG A 84 2.02 -5.43 -5.00
N ASP A 85 1.72 -6.62 -5.54
CA ASP A 85 1.63 -7.83 -4.73
C ASP A 85 2.97 -8.19 -4.06
N LEU A 86 4.09 -7.91 -4.72
CA LEU A 86 5.44 -8.08 -4.16
C LEU A 86 5.75 -7.02 -3.08
N ALA A 87 5.35 -5.77 -3.31
CA ALA A 87 5.50 -4.69 -2.33
C ALA A 87 4.66 -4.95 -1.07
N ASP A 88 3.39 -5.33 -1.23
CA ASP A 88 2.48 -5.61 -0.11
C ASP A 88 2.97 -6.79 0.73
N LYS A 89 3.55 -7.82 0.10
CA LYS A 89 4.19 -8.94 0.83
C LYS A 89 5.42 -8.49 1.61
N ALA A 90 6.26 -7.64 1.02
CA ALA A 90 7.43 -7.10 1.70
C ALA A 90 7.04 -6.19 2.88
N GLU A 91 5.98 -5.38 2.71
CA GLU A 91 5.42 -4.55 3.78
C GLU A 91 4.80 -5.40 4.90
N ALA A 92 4.04 -6.45 4.59
CA ALA A 92 3.48 -7.36 5.60
C ALA A 92 4.59 -8.04 6.44
N SER A 93 5.71 -8.39 5.82
CA SER A 93 6.89 -8.91 6.54
C SER A 93 7.48 -7.86 7.48
N ARG A 94 7.61 -6.61 7.03
CA ARG A 94 8.10 -5.50 7.88
C ARG A 94 7.17 -5.21 9.04
N PHE A 95 5.86 -5.22 8.83
CA PHE A 95 4.88 -5.03 9.91
C PHE A 95 4.98 -6.15 10.95
N THR A 96 5.17 -7.40 10.51
CA THR A 96 5.33 -8.54 11.41
C THR A 96 6.62 -8.44 12.21
N GLU A 97 7.72 -8.04 11.58
CA GLU A 97 9.03 -7.87 12.22
C GLU A 97 8.98 -6.73 13.26
N LEU A 98 8.44 -5.56 12.90
CA LEU A 98 8.28 -4.43 13.82
C LEU A 98 7.39 -4.79 15.02
N ARG A 99 6.31 -5.54 14.78
CA ARG A 99 5.44 -6.02 15.85
C ARG A 99 6.18 -6.95 16.80
N THR A 100 6.99 -7.86 16.27
CA THR A 100 7.81 -8.78 17.08
C THR A 100 8.82 -8.02 17.94
N VAL A 101 9.50 -7.03 17.36
CA VAL A 101 10.46 -6.18 18.10
C VAL A 101 9.76 -5.38 19.20
N LEU A 102 8.56 -4.84 18.94
CA LEU A 102 7.79 -4.10 19.92
C LEU A 102 7.27 -4.99 21.07
N GLU A 103 6.84 -6.21 20.75
CA GLU A 103 6.43 -7.21 21.75
C GLU A 103 7.61 -7.61 22.65
N ASP A 104 8.80 -7.83 22.07
CA ASP A 104 10.02 -8.13 22.83
C ASP A 104 10.46 -6.95 23.71
N LEU A 105 10.42 -5.72 23.18
CA LEU A 105 10.77 -4.52 23.96
C LEU A 105 9.81 -4.32 25.15
N HIS A 106 8.50 -4.48 24.93
CA HIS A 106 7.52 -4.41 26.02
C HIS A 106 7.70 -5.52 27.06
N ALA A 107 8.08 -6.74 26.64
CA ALA A 107 8.35 -7.82 27.58
C ALA A 107 9.56 -7.49 28.47
N ARG A 108 10.65 -7.00 27.86
CA ARG A 108 11.85 -6.58 28.59
C ARG A 108 11.58 -5.40 29.53
N ASP A 109 10.85 -4.40 29.08
CA ASP A 109 10.51 -3.24 29.91
C ASP A 109 9.68 -3.65 31.13
N LYS A 110 8.72 -4.57 30.95
CA LYS A 110 7.94 -5.13 32.06
C LYS A 110 8.82 -5.89 33.05
N GLU A 111 9.75 -6.70 32.56
CA GLU A 111 10.67 -7.46 33.41
C GLU A 111 11.58 -6.53 34.22
N VAL A 112 12.13 -5.49 33.59
CA VAL A 112 12.94 -4.46 34.27
C VAL A 112 12.12 -3.69 35.30
N LEU A 113 10.87 -3.35 34.99
CA LEU A 113 9.95 -2.68 35.92
C LEU A 113 9.64 -3.57 37.14
N MET A 114 9.34 -4.85 36.93
CA MET A 114 9.10 -5.80 38.02
C MET A 114 10.34 -5.96 38.90
N ALA A 115 11.53 -6.14 38.31
CA ALA A 115 12.77 -6.24 39.06
C ALA A 115 13.07 -4.97 39.89
N ARG A 116 12.72 -3.79 39.38
CA ARG A 116 12.83 -2.53 40.14
C ARG A 116 11.81 -2.45 41.28
N LEU A 117 10.58 -2.93 41.07
CA LEU A 117 9.57 -2.99 42.12
C LEU A 117 9.98 -3.95 43.23
N ASP A 118 10.47 -5.14 42.89
CA ASP A 118 10.98 -6.12 43.86
C ASP A 118 12.14 -5.55 44.66
N GLY A 119 13.06 -4.82 44.01
CA GLY A 119 14.16 -4.13 44.67
C GLY A 119 13.71 -3.03 45.63
N LEU A 120 12.67 -2.27 45.27
CA LEU A 120 12.06 -1.25 46.14
C LEU A 120 11.34 -1.88 47.33
N GLU A 121 10.60 -2.96 47.10
CA GLU A 121 9.92 -3.71 48.16
C GLU A 121 10.91 -4.26 49.19
N ALA A 122 11.99 -4.91 48.72
CA ALA A 122 13.05 -5.41 49.59
C ALA A 122 13.69 -4.30 50.44
N HIS A 123 13.94 -3.13 49.84
CA HIS A 123 14.47 -1.97 50.55
C HIS A 123 13.49 -1.43 51.61
N LEU A 124 12.18 -1.40 51.32
CA LEU A 124 11.16 -0.97 52.27
C LEU A 124 11.04 -1.94 53.45
N VAL A 125 11.06 -3.25 53.19
CA VAL A 125 11.05 -4.29 54.23
C VAL A 125 12.28 -4.15 55.12
N GLN A 126 13.47 -3.97 54.53
CA GLN A 126 14.69 -3.77 55.31
C GLN A 126 14.61 -2.52 56.21
N ARG A 127 14.16 -1.38 55.65
CA ARG A 127 13.95 -0.13 56.40
C ARG A 127 12.97 -0.31 57.56
N ALA A 128 11.89 -1.06 57.35
CA ALA A 128 10.91 -1.36 58.38
C ALA A 128 11.55 -2.21 59.51
N GLN A 129 12.28 -3.26 59.15
CA GLN A 129 12.98 -4.13 60.11
C GLN A 129 14.02 -3.37 60.93
N GLU A 130 14.79 -2.47 60.29
CA GLU A 130 15.76 -1.61 60.97
C GLU A 130 15.08 -0.63 61.94
N SER A 131 13.95 -0.05 61.54
CA SER A 131 13.14 0.83 62.39
C SER A 131 12.60 0.07 63.61
N ASP A 132 12.05 -1.13 63.40
CA ASP A 132 11.53 -1.99 64.48
C ASP A 132 12.63 -2.39 65.47
N ASN A 133 13.79 -2.81 64.95
CA ASN A 133 14.95 -3.14 65.78
C ASN A 133 15.44 -1.93 66.58
N SER A 134 15.52 -0.74 65.96
CA SER A 134 15.92 0.48 66.66
C SER A 134 14.92 0.86 67.75
N THR A 135 13.61 0.71 67.48
CA THR A 135 12.54 0.99 68.44
C THR A 135 12.60 0.01 69.61
N ALA A 136 12.78 -1.28 69.35
CA ALA A 136 12.97 -2.29 70.39
C ALA A 136 14.21 -2.00 71.25
N ALA A 137 15.31 -1.53 70.64
CA ALA A 137 16.50 -1.12 71.37
C ALA A 137 16.24 0.09 72.28
N TYR A 138 15.55 1.13 71.78
CA TYR A 138 15.17 2.29 72.59
C TYR A 138 14.23 1.88 73.74
N VAL A 139 13.25 1.01 73.49
CA VAL A 139 12.34 0.49 74.54
C VAL A 139 13.12 -0.33 75.58
N GLY A 140 14.01 -1.21 75.15
CA GLY A 140 14.87 -1.98 76.07
C GLY A 140 15.78 -1.08 76.92
N GLN A 141 16.32 0.00 76.34
CA GLN A 141 17.08 0.99 77.08
C GLN A 141 16.22 1.73 78.12
N LEU A 142 14.99 2.10 77.77
CA LEU A 142 14.04 2.72 78.69
C LEU A 142 13.66 1.76 79.84
N GLU A 143 13.37 0.49 79.55
CA GLU A 143 13.10 -0.51 80.58
C GLU A 143 14.30 -0.70 81.53
N GLN A 144 15.53 -0.70 81.00
CA GLN A 144 16.74 -0.82 81.80
C GLN A 144 16.92 0.39 82.73
N GLN A 145 16.66 1.61 82.25
CA GLN A 145 16.68 2.81 83.10
C GLN A 145 15.63 2.73 84.21
N VAL A 146 14.40 2.30 83.89
CA VAL A 146 13.34 2.15 84.89
C VAL A 146 13.71 1.12 85.96
N ARG A 147 14.29 -0.03 85.59
CA ARG A 147 14.79 -1.03 86.57
C ARG A 147 15.86 -0.47 87.48
N LEU A 148 16.80 0.31 86.94
CA LEU A 148 17.85 0.97 87.73
C LEU A 148 17.26 1.95 88.75
N TYR A 149 16.21 2.70 88.39
CA TYR A 149 15.51 3.58 89.33
C TYR A 149 14.66 2.83 90.36
N GLN A 150 14.14 1.64 90.00
CA GLN A 150 13.26 0.84 90.86
C GLN A 150 14.00 -0.16 91.77
N GLN A 151 15.33 -0.10 91.81
CA GLN A 151 16.16 -0.92 92.70
C GLN A 151 16.69 -0.09 93.89
N PRO A 152 15.90 0.11 94.96
CA PRO A 152 16.40 0.77 96.17
C PRO A 152 17.13 -0.26 97.04
N GLY A 153 18.44 -0.06 97.22
CA GLY A 153 19.22 -0.59 98.34
C GLY A 153 19.87 -1.97 98.15
N ALA A 154 21.15 -1.98 97.77
CA ALA A 154 22.14 -2.93 98.29
C ALA A 154 23.56 -2.43 98.00
N GLY A 155 24.28 -2.01 99.03
CA GLY A 155 25.72 -1.74 98.96
C GLY A 155 26.15 -0.41 99.58
N ALA A 156 26.04 -0.29 100.90
CA ALA A 156 26.76 0.73 101.65
C ALA A 156 28.29 0.51 101.49
N PRO A 157 29.10 1.57 101.39
CA PRO A 157 30.55 1.42 101.31
C PRO A 157 31.13 1.17 102.72
N ASP A 158 31.83 0.06 102.89
CA ASP A 158 32.59 -0.23 104.11
C ASP A 158 33.93 0.52 104.05
N TYR A 159 34.08 1.51 104.92
CA TYR A 159 35.35 2.22 105.15
C TYR A 159 36.07 1.54 106.31
N ARG A 160 37.06 0.70 106.00
CA ARG A 160 38.18 0.38 106.89
C ARG A 160 39.47 0.18 106.11
#